data_AF-A0A9N9JLC0-F1
#
_entry.id   AF-A0A9N9JLC0-F1
#
_cell.length_a   1.000
_cell.length_b   1.000
_cell.length_c   1.000
_cell.angle_alpha   90.00
_cell.angle_beta   90.00
_cell.angle_gamma   90.00
#
_symmetry.space_group_name_H-M   'P 1'
#
loop_
_entity.id
_entity.type
_entity.pdbx_description
1 polymer ?
#
loop_
_entity_poly.entity_id
_entity_poly.type
_entity_poly.pdbx_seq_one_letter_code
_entity_poly.pdbx_strand_id
1 'polypeptide(L)'
;PTNTVIFRPAPVIDLVPIPKRVKLESKEPKIYDDYLTAKTSLDKEFGSKKVKSRIVARERSQIDPSSIKNVDKFVSNIKEAVKTLPTSDNIKALIEETRPIPPHNINATGVNEVYKLDDVVPPSEFNAIPISSLLRAKTESERLELLPFKTSRFVNSRLFPSLNIKK
;
A
#
# COMPACT_ATOMS: atom_id res chain seq x y z
N PRO A 1 2.60 -47.72 48.10
CA PRO A 1 3.75 -46.82 47.83
C PRO A 1 3.47 -45.92 46.62
N THR A 2 3.35 -44.62 46.88
CA THR A 2 2.72 -43.62 45.99
C THR A 2 3.70 -43.15 44.91
N ASN A 3 3.50 -43.62 43.68
CA ASN A 3 4.19 -43.14 42.48
C ASN A 3 3.59 -41.81 42.03
N THR A 4 4.02 -40.69 42.63
CA THR A 4 3.56 -39.35 42.23
C THR A 4 4.72 -38.45 41.80
N VAL A 5 4.57 -37.86 40.61
CA VAL A 5 5.52 -36.93 40.01
C VAL A 5 4.86 -35.55 39.92
N ILE A 6 5.57 -34.51 40.35
CA ILE A 6 5.08 -33.13 40.33
C ILE A 6 5.87 -32.35 39.29
N PHE A 7 5.20 -31.94 38.21
CA PHE A 7 5.79 -31.10 37.17
C PHE A 7 5.65 -29.63 37.55
N ARG A 8 6.73 -28.85 37.36
CA ARG A 8 6.74 -27.41 37.55
C ARG A 8 7.08 -26.72 36.22
N PRO A 9 6.41 -25.61 35.88
CA PRO A 9 6.75 -24.87 34.68
C PRO A 9 8.14 -24.24 34.84
N ALA A 10 9.00 -24.45 33.85
CA ALA A 10 10.34 -23.89 33.80
C ALA A 10 10.54 -23.12 32.49
N PRO A 11 11.18 -21.94 32.52
CA PRO A 11 11.48 -21.19 31.31
C PRO A 11 12.59 -21.87 30.51
N VAL A 12 12.46 -21.86 29.19
CA VAL A 12 13.53 -22.27 28.27
C VAL A 12 14.44 -21.06 28.05
N ILE A 13 15.74 -21.21 28.32
CA ILE A 13 16.74 -20.16 28.13
C ILE A 13 17.70 -20.62 27.04
N ASP A 14 17.66 -19.95 25.90
CA ASP A 14 18.60 -20.20 24.81
C ASP A 14 19.88 -19.40 25.03
N LEU A 15 20.98 -20.11 25.30
CA LEU A 15 22.31 -19.51 25.47
C LEU A 15 23.17 -19.85 24.25
N VAL A 16 23.72 -18.82 23.62
CA VAL A 16 24.69 -18.97 22.52
C VAL A 16 26.10 -18.67 23.07
N PRO A 17 27.06 -19.60 22.96
CA PRO A 17 28.41 -19.37 23.44
C PRO A 17 29.13 -18.35 22.55
N ILE A 18 29.60 -17.25 23.14
CA ILE A 18 30.47 -16.28 22.47
C ILE A 18 31.92 -16.61 22.84
N PRO A 19 32.73 -17.14 21.91
CA PRO A 19 34.12 -17.47 22.21
C PRO A 19 34.92 -16.20 22.50
N LYS A 20 35.76 -16.22 23.55
CA LYS A 20 36.56 -15.06 23.99
C LYS A 20 37.46 -14.48 22.87
N ARG A 21 37.84 -15.30 21.89
CA ARG A 21 38.62 -14.89 20.71
C ARG A 21 37.87 -13.91 19.80
N VAL A 22 36.54 -14.00 19.69
CA VAL A 22 35.74 -13.09 18.85
C VAL A 22 35.73 -11.67 19.44
N LYS A 23 35.86 -11.50 20.77
CA LYS A 23 36.03 -10.19 21.40
C LYS A 23 37.40 -9.53 21.11
N LEU A 24 38.40 -10.30 20.69
CA LEU A 24 39.70 -9.75 20.27
C LEU A 24 39.69 -9.31 18.80
N GLU A 25 38.74 -9.81 18.00
CA GLU A 25 38.59 -9.48 16.58
C GLU A 25 37.60 -8.33 16.32
N SER A 26 36.91 -7.82 17.35
CA SER A 26 36.24 -6.52 17.24
C SER A 26 37.31 -5.45 17.06
N LYS A 27 37.66 -5.16 15.80
CA LYS A 27 38.45 -3.98 15.45
C LYS A 27 37.65 -2.77 15.95
N GLU A 28 38.09 -2.19 17.06
CA GLU A 28 37.63 -0.85 17.42
C GLU A 28 37.83 0.04 16.19
N PRO A 29 36.83 0.86 15.81
CA PRO A 29 37.02 1.79 14.71
C PRO A 29 38.21 2.65 15.08
N LYS A 30 39.28 2.58 14.28
CA LYS A 30 40.42 3.47 14.47
C LYS A 30 39.84 4.88 14.33
N ILE A 31 39.95 5.68 15.40
CA ILE A 31 39.39 7.06 15.49
C ILE A 31 39.71 7.89 14.23
N TYR A 32 40.85 7.61 13.61
CA TYR A 32 41.32 8.24 12.38
C TYR A 32 40.42 7.97 11.15
N ASP A 33 39.92 6.75 10.97
CA ASP A 33 39.09 6.39 9.81
C ASP A 33 37.72 7.06 9.91
N ASP A 34 37.17 7.13 11.13
CA ASP A 34 35.88 7.79 11.41
C ASP A 34 35.95 9.32 11.25
N TYR A 35 37.09 9.92 11.61
CA TYR A 35 37.33 11.35 11.33
C TYR A 35 37.39 11.64 9.82
N LEU A 36 38.06 10.78 9.04
CA LEU A 36 38.20 10.98 7.60
C LEU A 36 36.88 10.79 6.85
N THR A 37 36.04 9.84 7.26
CA THR A 37 34.70 9.63 6.69
C THR A 37 33.80 10.83 7.00
N ALA A 38 33.74 11.28 8.26
CA ALA A 38 32.95 12.43 8.68
C ALA A 38 33.39 13.71 7.95
N LYS A 39 34.70 13.95 7.84
CA LYS A 39 35.27 15.08 7.09
C LYS A 39 34.92 15.02 5.61
N THR A 40 35.04 13.85 4.99
CA THR A 40 34.70 13.67 3.57
C THR A 40 33.20 13.92 3.34
N SER A 41 32.34 13.48 4.26
CA SER A 41 30.89 13.75 4.23
C SER A 41 30.60 15.25 4.29
N LEU A 42 31.19 15.95 5.27
CA LEU A 42 31.03 17.39 5.43
C LEU A 42 31.55 18.16 4.21
N ASP A 43 32.71 17.80 3.68
CA ASP A 43 33.28 18.44 2.48
C ASP A 43 32.45 18.15 1.21
N LYS A 44 31.78 17.01 1.15
CA LYS A 44 30.87 16.65 0.03
C LYS A 44 29.58 17.46 0.08
N GLU A 45 29.06 17.73 1.27
CA GLU A 45 27.83 18.52 1.48
C GLU A 45 28.10 20.04 1.42
N PHE A 46 29.12 20.53 2.12
CA PHE A 46 29.37 21.96 2.36
C PHE A 46 30.68 22.51 1.77
N GLY A 47 31.58 21.65 1.27
CA GLY A 47 32.87 22.09 0.72
C GLY A 47 32.76 22.95 -0.54
N SER A 48 33.84 23.65 -0.91
CA SER A 48 33.86 24.41 -2.17
C SER A 48 33.76 23.48 -3.40
N LYS A 49 33.29 24.01 -4.54
CA LYS A 49 33.17 23.26 -5.81
C LYS A 49 34.45 22.50 -6.18
N LYS A 50 35.61 23.12 -5.93
CA LYS A 50 36.94 22.52 -6.17
C LYS A 50 37.19 21.31 -5.26
N VAL A 51 36.88 21.40 -3.97
CA VAL A 51 37.05 20.31 -3.01
C VAL A 51 36.11 19.14 -3.34
N LYS A 52 34.83 19.41 -3.59
CA LYS A 52 33.85 18.40 -4.02
C LYS A 52 34.32 17.65 -5.27
N SER A 53 34.79 18.38 -6.29
CA SER A 53 35.28 17.77 -7.53
C SER A 53 36.49 16.84 -7.31
N ARG A 54 37.42 17.21 -6.42
CA ARG A 54 38.57 16.36 -6.08
C ARG A 54 38.15 15.10 -5.31
N ILE A 55 37.17 15.22 -4.42
CA ILE A 55 36.62 14.06 -3.70
C ILE A 55 36.00 13.08 -4.68
N VAL A 56 35.13 13.55 -5.58
CA VAL A 56 34.49 12.72 -6.60
C VAL A 56 35.53 12.08 -7.54
N ALA A 57 36.56 12.83 -7.95
CA ALA A 57 37.63 12.28 -8.79
C ALA A 57 38.39 11.16 -8.07
N ARG A 58 38.71 11.35 -6.78
CA ARG A 58 39.37 10.33 -5.96
C ARG A 58 38.49 9.08 -5.77
N GLU A 59 37.21 9.26 -5.48
CA GLU A 59 36.23 8.15 -5.36
C GLU A 59 36.17 7.35 -6.67
N ARG A 60 36.15 8.03 -7.83
CA ARG A 60 36.16 7.37 -9.14
C ARG A 60 37.44 6.59 -9.41
N SER A 61 38.60 7.15 -9.10
CA SER A 61 39.90 6.49 -9.29
C SER A 61 40.12 5.29 -8.36
N GLN A 62 39.42 5.22 -7.22
CA GLN A 62 39.50 4.08 -6.30
C GLN A 62 38.73 2.85 -6.81
N ILE A 63 37.77 3.04 -7.72
CA ILE A 63 37.03 1.93 -8.33
C ILE A 63 37.93 1.31 -9.40
N ASP A 64 38.42 0.10 -9.16
CA ASP A 64 39.16 -0.68 -10.17
C ASP A 64 38.17 -1.34 -11.15
N PRO A 65 38.12 -0.91 -12.43
CA PRO A 65 37.21 -1.49 -13.41
C PRO A 65 37.53 -2.96 -13.74
N SER A 66 38.76 -3.41 -13.47
CA SER A 66 39.18 -4.81 -13.70
C SER A 66 38.81 -5.77 -12.56
N SER A 67 38.52 -5.22 -11.37
CA SER A 67 38.03 -5.94 -10.20
C SER A 67 36.54 -6.29 -10.30
N ILE A 68 35.78 -5.59 -11.14
CA ILE A 68 34.35 -5.84 -11.38
C ILE A 68 34.18 -7.07 -12.30
N LYS A 69 34.58 -8.24 -11.81
CA LYS A 69 34.34 -9.52 -12.48
C LYS A 69 32.91 -9.97 -12.17
N ASN A 70 32.21 -10.47 -13.18
CA ASN A 70 30.83 -10.96 -13.08
C ASN A 70 29.76 -9.86 -12.86
N VAL A 71 29.85 -8.72 -13.56
CA VAL A 71 28.74 -7.73 -13.65
C VAL A 71 27.41 -8.44 -13.97
N ASP A 72 27.46 -9.44 -14.85
CA ASP A 72 26.29 -10.22 -15.25
C ASP A 72 25.62 -10.95 -14.07
N LYS A 73 26.39 -11.44 -13.09
CA LYS A 73 25.86 -12.08 -11.88
C LYS A 73 25.21 -11.08 -10.93
N PHE A 74 25.77 -9.87 -10.83
CA PHE A 74 25.13 -8.81 -10.04
C PHE A 74 23.82 -8.36 -10.70
N VAL A 75 23.83 -8.20 -12.01
CA VAL A 75 22.63 -7.84 -12.78
C VAL A 75 21.57 -8.95 -12.70
N SER A 76 21.97 -10.23 -12.74
CA SER A 76 21.01 -11.34 -12.56
C SER A 76 20.40 -11.34 -11.17
N ASN A 77 21.19 -11.14 -10.12
CA ASN A 77 20.69 -11.07 -8.74
C ASN A 77 19.73 -9.89 -8.53
N ILE A 78 20.03 -8.72 -9.13
CA ILE A 78 19.13 -7.56 -9.11
C ILE A 78 17.84 -7.89 -9.87
N LYS A 79 17.93 -8.51 -11.05
CA LYS A 79 16.73 -8.92 -11.80
C LYS A 79 15.88 -9.92 -11.02
N GLU A 80 16.49 -10.86 -10.32
CA GLU A 80 15.79 -11.81 -9.45
C GLU A 80 15.11 -11.12 -8.25
N ALA A 81 15.80 -10.18 -7.60
CA ALA A 81 15.23 -9.38 -6.52
C ALA A 81 14.12 -8.42 -7.00
N VAL A 82 14.21 -7.92 -8.23
CA VAL A 82 13.20 -7.01 -8.81
C VAL A 82 11.96 -7.77 -9.30
N LYS A 83 12.07 -9.05 -9.68
CA LYS A 83 10.91 -9.87 -10.09
C LYS A 83 9.85 -10.00 -8.99
N THR A 84 10.23 -9.91 -7.72
CA THR A 84 9.29 -10.01 -6.60
C THR A 84 8.62 -8.68 -6.26
N LEU A 85 9.10 -7.57 -6.83
CA LEU A 85 8.49 -6.26 -6.64
C LEU A 85 7.22 -6.15 -7.49
N PRO A 86 6.10 -5.66 -6.93
CA PRO A 86 4.91 -5.40 -7.71
C PRO A 86 5.20 -4.32 -8.76
N THR A 87 4.73 -4.55 -9.99
CA THR A 87 4.81 -3.57 -11.06
C THR A 87 3.97 -2.33 -10.71
N SER A 88 4.32 -1.17 -11.27
CA SER A 88 3.55 0.07 -11.09
C SER A 88 2.06 -0.10 -11.38
N ASP A 89 1.72 -0.95 -12.34
CA ASP A 89 0.32 -1.16 -12.74
C ASP A 89 -0.43 -2.05 -11.76
N ASN A 90 0.26 -3.01 -11.12
CA ASN A 90 -0.31 -3.81 -10.03
C ASN A 90 -0.58 -2.94 -8.81
N ILE A 91 0.33 -1.99 -8.51
CA ILE A 91 0.13 -1.03 -7.42
C ILE A 91 -1.05 -0.12 -7.72
N LYS A 92 -1.18 0.38 -8.95
CA LYS A 92 -2.35 1.19 -9.35
C LYS A 92 -3.65 0.38 -9.24
N ALA A 93 -3.68 -0.85 -9.72
CA ALA A 93 -4.86 -1.71 -9.62
C ALA A 93 -5.28 -1.93 -8.16
N LEU A 94 -4.31 -2.21 -7.27
CA LEU A 94 -4.59 -2.34 -5.83
C LEU A 94 -5.12 -1.04 -5.23
N ILE A 95 -4.55 0.11 -5.62
CA ILE A 95 -5.04 1.41 -5.16
C ILE A 95 -6.48 1.64 -5.65
N GLU A 96 -6.77 1.37 -6.93
CA GLU A 96 -8.13 1.51 -7.47
C GLU A 96 -9.13 0.57 -6.77
N GLU A 97 -8.73 -0.65 -6.41
CA GLU A 97 -9.55 -1.59 -5.63
C GLU A 97 -9.83 -1.06 -4.21
N THR A 98 -8.87 -0.40 -3.57
CA THR A 98 -9.07 0.19 -2.24
C THR A 98 -9.88 1.49 -2.24
N ARG A 99 -10.14 2.09 -3.40
CA ARG A 99 -10.91 3.35 -3.46
C ARG A 99 -12.38 3.06 -3.17
N PRO A 100 -13.04 3.90 -2.35
CA PRO A 100 -14.47 3.77 -2.05
C PRO A 100 -15.31 4.35 -3.21
N ILE A 101 -15.09 3.86 -4.42
CA ILE A 101 -15.87 4.18 -5.61
C ILE A 101 -16.52 2.89 -6.12
N PRO A 102 -17.73 2.95 -6.68
CA PRO A 102 -18.31 1.79 -7.34
C PRO A 102 -17.43 1.29 -8.48
N PRO A 103 -17.56 0.01 -8.88
CA PRO A 103 -16.92 -0.50 -10.09
C PRO A 103 -17.32 0.37 -11.29
N HIS A 104 -16.34 0.82 -12.07
CA HIS A 104 -16.56 1.71 -13.20
C HIS A 104 -16.00 1.13 -14.49
N ASN A 105 -16.69 1.38 -15.60
CA ASN A 105 -16.25 0.94 -16.91
C ASN A 105 -15.36 2.01 -17.57
N ILE A 106 -14.05 1.76 -17.60
CA ILE A 106 -13.05 2.66 -18.21
C ILE A 106 -13.26 2.81 -19.73
N ASN A 107 -13.84 1.81 -20.37
CA ASN A 107 -14.06 1.78 -21.82
C ASN A 107 -15.42 2.36 -22.25
N ALA A 108 -16.18 2.93 -21.31
CA ALA A 108 -17.47 3.55 -21.60
C ALA A 108 -17.28 4.76 -22.53
N THR A 109 -18.02 4.76 -23.65
CA THR A 109 -18.03 5.89 -24.59
C THR A 109 -19.03 6.97 -24.19
N GLY A 110 -20.12 6.58 -23.53
CA GLY A 110 -21.13 7.50 -22.99
C GLY A 110 -20.99 7.70 -21.49
N VAL A 111 -21.29 8.92 -21.01
CA VAL A 111 -21.27 9.25 -19.57
C VAL A 111 -22.20 8.34 -18.76
N ASN A 112 -23.34 7.93 -19.34
CA ASN A 112 -24.32 7.06 -18.69
C ASN A 112 -23.87 5.60 -18.57
N GLU A 113 -22.82 5.20 -19.30
CA GLU A 113 -22.33 3.82 -19.36
C GLU A 113 -21.13 3.60 -18.42
N VAL A 114 -20.60 4.67 -17.82
CA VAL A 114 -19.46 4.62 -16.89
C VAL A 114 -19.83 3.84 -15.63
N TYR A 115 -21.04 4.04 -15.13
CA TYR A 115 -21.60 3.33 -13.98
C TYR A 115 -22.92 2.69 -14.38
N LYS A 116 -22.92 1.37 -14.62
CA LYS A 116 -24.16 0.65 -14.89
C LYS A 116 -24.92 0.43 -13.59
N LEU A 117 -26.25 0.35 -13.68
CA LEU A 117 -27.09 0.12 -12.52
C LEU A 117 -26.72 -1.19 -11.82
N ASP A 118 -26.46 -2.25 -12.58
CA ASP A 118 -26.11 -3.57 -12.07
C ASP A 118 -24.77 -3.60 -11.32
N ASP A 119 -23.85 -2.67 -11.63
CA ASP A 119 -22.54 -2.55 -10.98
C ASP A 119 -22.68 -1.82 -9.62
N VAL A 120 -23.69 -0.96 -9.48
CA VAL A 120 -23.96 -0.19 -8.25
C VAL A 120 -24.92 -0.94 -7.33
N VAL A 121 -25.94 -1.58 -7.89
CA VAL A 121 -26.96 -2.35 -7.17
C VAL A 121 -27.11 -3.71 -7.85
N PRO A 122 -26.79 -4.82 -7.17
CA PRO A 122 -26.95 -6.15 -7.73
C PRO A 122 -28.41 -6.42 -8.14
N PRO A 123 -28.66 -7.16 -9.23
CA PRO A 123 -30.02 -7.41 -9.72
C PRO A 123 -30.89 -8.17 -8.70
N SER A 124 -30.28 -9.00 -7.86
CA SER A 124 -30.98 -9.68 -6.76
C SER A 124 -31.54 -8.70 -5.72
N GLU A 125 -30.77 -7.67 -5.39
CA GLU A 125 -31.20 -6.64 -4.44
C GLU A 125 -32.21 -5.71 -5.10
N PHE A 126 -31.96 -5.30 -6.34
CA PHE A 126 -32.85 -4.42 -7.09
C PHE A 126 -34.26 -5.00 -7.21
N ASN A 127 -34.37 -6.29 -7.52
CA ASN A 127 -35.64 -6.99 -7.64
C ASN A 127 -36.37 -7.19 -6.30
N ALA A 128 -35.63 -7.16 -5.17
CA ALA A 128 -36.21 -7.31 -3.84
C ALA A 128 -36.87 -6.01 -3.33
N ILE A 129 -36.61 -4.86 -3.96
CA ILE A 129 -37.13 -3.56 -3.51
C ILE A 129 -38.63 -3.45 -3.85
N PRO A 130 -39.54 -3.36 -2.86
CA PRO A 130 -40.98 -3.36 -3.09
C PRO A 130 -41.48 -1.97 -3.51
N ILE A 131 -41.37 -1.64 -4.80
CA ILE A 131 -41.81 -0.35 -5.36
C ILE A 131 -43.33 -0.27 -5.62
N SER A 132 -44.02 -1.42 -5.70
CA SER A 132 -45.43 -1.48 -6.10
C SER A 132 -46.36 -0.74 -5.15
N SER A 133 -46.14 -0.85 -3.84
CA SER A 133 -46.90 -0.13 -2.81
C SER A 133 -46.72 1.38 -2.93
N LEU A 134 -45.50 1.84 -3.24
CA LEU A 134 -45.19 3.25 -3.40
C LEU A 134 -45.87 3.85 -4.64
N LEU A 135 -45.90 3.11 -5.76
CA LEU A 135 -46.58 3.52 -6.99
C LEU A 135 -48.11 3.56 -6.85
N ARG A 136 -48.69 2.71 -5.99
CA ARG A 136 -50.15 2.66 -5.74
C ARG A 136 -50.64 3.76 -4.79
N ALA A 137 -49.79 4.29 -3.92
CA ALA A 137 -50.15 5.34 -2.97
C ALA A 137 -50.56 6.63 -3.70
N LYS A 138 -51.67 7.24 -3.25
CA LYS A 138 -52.27 8.42 -3.92
C LYS A 138 -51.77 9.72 -3.34
N THR A 139 -51.61 9.78 -2.02
CA THR A 139 -51.19 11.00 -1.32
C THR A 139 -49.68 11.02 -1.14
N GLU A 140 -49.09 12.21 -1.14
CA GLU A 140 -47.65 12.38 -0.87
C GLU A 140 -47.28 11.94 0.55
N SER A 141 -48.19 12.16 1.52
CA SER A 141 -48.02 11.73 2.91
C SER A 141 -47.91 10.21 3.05
N GLU A 142 -48.78 9.44 2.39
CA GLU A 142 -48.69 7.96 2.36
C GLU A 142 -47.38 7.49 1.72
N ARG A 143 -46.91 8.16 0.66
CA ARG A 143 -45.64 7.82 0.00
C ARG A 143 -44.44 8.04 0.92
N LEU A 144 -44.45 9.10 1.71
CA LEU A 144 -43.39 9.39 2.68
C LEU A 144 -43.35 8.34 3.81
N GLU A 145 -44.49 7.77 4.20
CA GLU A 145 -44.52 6.71 5.21
C GLU A 145 -43.91 5.39 4.74
N LEU A 146 -43.99 5.11 3.44
CA LEU A 146 -43.44 3.91 2.81
C LEU A 146 -41.93 4.00 2.54
N LEU A 147 -41.35 5.21 2.59
CA LEU A 147 -39.91 5.39 2.42
C LEU A 147 -39.14 5.06 3.70
N PRO A 148 -37.95 4.46 3.60
CA PRO A 148 -37.10 4.20 4.76
C PRO A 148 -36.64 5.50 5.44
N PHE A 149 -36.49 6.59 4.68
CA PHE A 149 -36.08 7.91 5.19
C PHE A 149 -37.02 9.01 4.69
N LYS A 150 -37.79 9.61 5.60
CA LYS A 150 -38.87 10.57 5.27
C LYS A 150 -38.38 12.02 5.04
N THR A 151 -37.27 12.39 5.68
CA THR A 151 -36.83 13.78 5.82
C THR A 151 -35.92 14.27 4.69
N SER A 152 -35.54 13.40 3.75
CA SER A 152 -34.60 13.76 2.70
C SER A 152 -35.21 14.73 1.70
N ARG A 153 -34.78 15.99 1.76
CA ARG A 153 -35.20 17.04 0.81
C ARG A 153 -34.88 16.69 -0.65
N PHE A 154 -33.72 16.07 -0.88
CA PHE A 154 -33.28 15.70 -2.23
C PHE A 154 -34.11 14.57 -2.82
N VAL A 155 -34.37 13.52 -2.04
CA VAL A 155 -35.18 12.39 -2.51
C VAL A 155 -36.60 12.86 -2.81
N ASN A 156 -37.21 13.61 -1.89
CA ASN A 156 -38.57 14.10 -2.04
C ASN A 156 -38.71 15.03 -3.25
N SER A 157 -37.75 15.93 -3.49
CA SER A 157 -37.79 16.87 -4.63
C SER A 157 -37.64 16.18 -5.99
N ARG A 158 -36.99 15.02 -6.06
CA ARG A 158 -36.84 14.24 -7.30
C ARG A 158 -37.96 13.23 -7.50
N LEU A 159 -38.44 12.63 -6.42
CA LEU A 159 -39.46 11.57 -6.44
C LEU A 159 -40.81 12.10 -6.91
N PHE A 160 -41.34 13.17 -6.32
CA PHE A 160 -42.69 13.65 -6.67
C PHE A 160 -42.85 14.08 -8.13
N PRO A 161 -41.90 14.82 -8.75
CA PRO A 161 -41.96 15.11 -10.18
C PRO A 161 -41.91 13.85 -11.04
N SER A 162 -41.04 12.88 -10.71
CA SER A 162 -40.89 11.65 -11.49
C SER A 162 -42.15 10.78 -11.52
N LEU A 163 -42.98 10.86 -10.47
CA LEU A 163 -44.25 10.13 -10.36
C LEU A 163 -45.43 10.83 -11.04
N ASN A 164 -45.37 12.17 -11.17
CA ASN A 164 -46.43 12.98 -11.76
C ASN A 164 -46.29 13.17 -13.28
N ILE A 165 -45.19 12.70 -13.88
CA ILE A 165 -45.05 12.63 -15.33
C ILE A 165 -46.06 11.59 -15.84
N LYS A 166 -47.27 12.08 -16.16
CA LYS A 166 -48.23 11.34 -16.98
C LYS A 166 -47.54 11.00 -18.29
N LYS A 167 -47.58 9.72 -18.67
CA LYS A 167 -47.44 9.32 -20.07
C LYS A 167 -48.55 9.94 -20.90
#